data_AF-D5H6J5-F1
#
_entry.id   AF-D5H6J5-F1
#
_cell.length_a   1.000
_cell.length_b   1.000
_cell.length_c   1.000
_cell.angle_alpha   90.00
_cell.angle_beta   90.00
_cell.angle_gamma   90.00
#
_symmetry.space_group_name_H-M   'P 1'
#
loop_
_entity.id
_entity.type
_entity.pdbx_description
1 polymer ?
#
loop_
_entity_poly.entity_id
_entity_poly.type
_entity_poly.pdbx_seq_one_letter_code
_entity_poly.pdbx_strand_id
1 'polypeptide(L)'
;MTDASKECLFSGRGRTECPSIHKTAPNGGLASMNDTTAAVEDLHRDLLMARSNEERFKMGVSMCQTARTIVWSSVPEDLSPAERRVQFFLRYYGNELDPDFREEVVAELRSQEGD
;
A
#
# COMPACT_ATOMS: atom_id res chain seq x y z
N MET A 1 12.56 -12.75 -17.56
CA MET A 1 11.65 -11.58 -17.61
C MET A 1 11.85 -10.90 -18.94
N THR A 2 10.94 -11.08 -19.90
CA THR A 2 10.99 -10.35 -21.16
C THR A 2 10.40 -8.96 -20.98
N ASP A 3 11.07 -8.01 -21.63
CA ASP A 3 10.95 -6.56 -21.54
C ASP A 3 9.52 -6.00 -21.77
N ALA A 4 8.70 -6.73 -22.53
CA ALA A 4 7.36 -6.31 -22.94
C ALA A 4 6.36 -6.11 -21.79
N SER A 5 6.55 -6.75 -20.63
CA SER A 5 5.60 -6.63 -19.50
C SER A 5 5.71 -5.30 -18.75
N LYS A 6 6.86 -4.62 -18.84
CA LYS A 6 7.07 -3.32 -18.17
C LYS A 6 6.50 -2.15 -18.97
N GLU A 7 6.41 -2.26 -20.30
CA GLU A 7 5.89 -1.19 -21.15
C GLU A 7 4.35 -1.02 -21.11
N CYS A 8 3.55 -2.10 -20.96
CA CYS A 8 2.07 -2.00 -20.93
C CYS A 8 1.58 -1.28 -19.64
N LEU A 9 2.32 -1.31 -18.53
CA LEU A 9 1.90 -0.69 -17.25
C LEU A 9 1.99 0.85 -17.22
N PHE A 10 2.88 1.46 -18.01
CA PHE A 10 3.13 2.91 -17.97
C PHE A 10 2.57 3.69 -19.16
N SER A 11 2.16 3.03 -20.26
CA SER A 11 1.84 3.73 -21.52
C SER A 11 0.40 4.27 -21.65
N GLY A 12 -0.48 4.03 -20.67
CA GLY A 12 -1.85 4.56 -20.70
C GLY A 12 -2.75 4.05 -21.85
N ARG A 13 -2.31 3.02 -22.60
CA ARG A 13 -3.12 2.38 -23.65
C ARG A 13 -4.16 1.43 -23.04
N GLY A 14 -5.39 1.51 -23.54
CA GLY A 14 -6.51 0.67 -23.11
C GLY A 14 -6.27 -0.82 -23.36
N ARG A 15 -6.90 -1.67 -22.54
CA ARG A 15 -6.73 -3.14 -22.50
C ARG A 15 -7.00 -3.83 -23.85
N THR A 16 -7.69 -3.17 -24.78
CA THR A 16 -8.05 -3.71 -26.10
C THR A 16 -6.86 -3.92 -27.05
N GLU A 17 -5.69 -3.34 -26.74
CA GLU A 17 -4.47 -3.52 -27.54
C GLU A 17 -3.43 -4.46 -26.91
N CYS A 18 -3.55 -4.80 -25.62
CA CYS A 18 -2.70 -5.82 -25.02
C CYS A 18 -3.37 -7.19 -25.33
N PRO A 19 -2.74 -8.09 -26.12
CA PRO A 19 -3.36 -9.33 -26.57
C PRO A 19 -3.88 -10.09 -25.36
N SER A 20 -5.17 -10.41 -25.37
CA SER A 20 -5.87 -11.15 -24.31
C SER A 20 -5.04 -12.38 -23.96
N ILE A 21 -4.35 -12.31 -22.81
CA ILE A 21 -3.78 -13.48 -22.18
C ILE A 21 -4.98 -14.22 -21.61
N HIS A 22 -5.68 -14.97 -22.47
CA HIS A 22 -6.55 -16.03 -22.02
C HIS A 22 -5.68 -16.97 -21.17
N LYS A 23 -5.73 -16.79 -19.84
CA LYS A 23 -5.26 -17.79 -18.89
C LYS A 23 -6.26 -18.95 -18.92
N THR A 24 -6.20 -19.79 -19.94
CA THR A 24 -6.56 -21.19 -19.76
C THR A 24 -5.38 -21.84 -19.04
N ALA A 25 -5.54 -22.08 -17.73
CA ALA A 25 -4.64 -22.98 -17.02
C ALA A 25 -4.95 -24.42 -17.48
N PRO A 26 -4.01 -25.13 -18.13
CA PRO A 26 -4.14 -26.56 -18.29
C PRO A 26 -3.75 -27.15 -16.94
N ASN A 27 -4.75 -27.53 -16.15
CA ASN A 27 -4.73 -28.32 -14.89
C ASN A 27 -5.48 -27.61 -13.77
N GLY A 28 -6.77 -27.93 -13.64
CA GLY A 28 -7.46 -28.24 -12.37
C GLY A 28 -7.31 -27.31 -11.15
N GLY A 29 -6.87 -26.07 -11.30
CA GLY A 29 -6.85 -25.08 -10.23
C GLY A 29 -8.20 -24.40 -10.14
N LEU A 30 -8.84 -24.47 -8.96
CA LEU A 30 -10.09 -23.77 -8.65
C LEU A 30 -10.04 -22.34 -9.19
N ALA A 31 -11.01 -21.98 -10.03
CA ALA A 31 -11.26 -20.59 -10.40
C ALA A 31 -11.28 -19.76 -9.12
N SER A 32 -10.34 -18.82 -8.99
CA SER A 32 -10.30 -17.88 -7.87
C SER A 32 -11.68 -17.28 -7.69
N MET A 33 -12.31 -17.53 -6.54
CA MET A 33 -13.56 -16.88 -6.16
C MET A 33 -13.30 -15.38 -6.14
N ASN A 34 -13.80 -14.68 -7.16
CA ASN A 34 -13.69 -13.24 -7.28
C ASN A 34 -15.09 -12.67 -7.03
N ASP A 35 -15.29 -12.03 -5.88
CA ASP A 35 -16.55 -11.37 -5.53
C ASP A 35 -16.86 -10.17 -6.46
N THR A 36 -15.91 -9.79 -7.32
CA THR A 36 -16.05 -8.74 -8.33
C THR A 36 -16.18 -9.35 -9.72
N THR A 37 -17.30 -9.09 -10.40
CA THR A 37 -17.48 -9.49 -11.80
C THR A 37 -16.57 -8.66 -12.71
N ALA A 38 -16.19 -9.20 -13.88
CA ALA A 38 -15.33 -8.49 -14.84
C ALA A 38 -15.91 -7.13 -15.25
N ALA A 39 -17.23 -7.03 -15.43
CA ALA A 39 -17.90 -5.79 -15.75
C ALA A 39 -17.73 -4.71 -14.66
N VAL A 40 -17.74 -5.11 -13.38
CA VAL A 40 -17.53 -4.18 -12.25
C VAL A 40 -16.05 -3.78 -12.16
N GLU A 41 -15.11 -4.69 -12.44
CA GLU A 41 -13.67 -4.36 -12.51
C GLU A 41 -13.39 -3.33 -13.61
N ASP A 42 -13.96 -3.52 -14.80
CA ASP A 42 -13.80 -2.61 -15.93
C ASP A 42 -14.43 -1.24 -15.62
N LEU A 43 -15.65 -1.22 -15.05
CA LEU A 43 -16.29 0.03 -14.60
C LEU A 43 -15.42 0.76 -13.55
N HIS A 44 -14.90 0.05 -12.56
CA HIS A 44 -14.04 0.63 -11.54
C HIS A 44 -12.77 1.24 -12.17
N ARG A 45 -12.16 0.54 -13.13
CA ARG A 45 -11.00 1.04 -13.87
C ARG A 45 -11.34 2.30 -14.65
N ASP A 46 -12.45 2.32 -15.39
CA ASP A 46 -12.86 3.48 -16.18
C ASP A 46 -13.10 4.71 -15.30
N LEU A 47 -13.80 4.52 -14.18
CA LEU A 47 -14.02 5.58 -13.19
C LEU A 47 -12.71 6.07 -12.56
N LEU A 48 -11.77 5.16 -12.29
CA LEU A 48 -10.46 5.53 -11.75
C LEU A 48 -9.63 6.29 -12.79
N MET A 49 -9.64 5.88 -14.05
CA MET A 49 -8.87 6.51 -15.13
C MET A 49 -9.49 7.82 -15.62
N ALA A 50 -10.79 8.05 -15.37
CA ALA A 50 -11.43 9.34 -15.58
C ALA A 50 -10.95 10.43 -14.62
N ARG A 51 -10.28 10.06 -13.51
CA ARG A 51 -9.67 10.99 -12.55
C ARG A 51 -8.31 11.47 -13.06
N SER A 52 -7.94 12.69 -12.67
CA SER A 52 -6.59 13.19 -12.89
C SER A 52 -5.53 12.37 -12.15
N ASN A 53 -4.28 12.44 -12.63
CA ASN A 53 -3.15 11.80 -11.94
C ASN A 53 -2.99 12.29 -10.50
N GLU A 54 -3.24 13.58 -10.25
CA GLU A 54 -3.18 14.18 -8.92
C GLU A 54 -4.27 13.63 -7.99
N GLU A 55 -5.51 13.52 -8.47
CA GLU A 55 -6.60 12.92 -7.67
C GLU A 55 -6.29 11.48 -7.31
N ARG A 56 -5.80 10.68 -8.26
CA ARG A 56 -5.41 9.29 -8.00
C ARG A 56 -4.27 9.19 -6.98
N PHE A 57 -3.30 10.10 -7.04
CA PHE A 57 -2.22 10.18 -6.05
C PHE A 57 -2.76 10.54 -4.65
N LYS A 58 -3.64 11.54 -4.56
CA LYS A 58 -4.28 11.94 -3.29
C LYS A 58 -5.10 10.82 -2.68
N MET A 59 -5.80 10.02 -3.49
CA MET A 59 -6.52 8.84 -3.01
C MET A 59 -5.56 7.86 -2.31
N GLY A 60 -4.42 7.56 -2.92
CA GLY A 60 -3.39 6.72 -2.29
C GLY A 60 -2.85 7.32 -0.98
N VAL A 61 -2.53 8.62 -0.97
CA VAL A 61 -2.07 9.33 0.24
C VAL A 61 -3.11 9.29 1.36
N SER A 62 -4.40 9.44 1.03
CA SER A 62 -5.48 9.42 2.01
C SER A 62 -5.58 8.10 2.76
N MET A 63 -5.28 6.97 2.09
CA MET A 63 -5.22 5.65 2.72
C MET A 63 -4.06 5.57 3.72
N CYS A 64 -2.87 6.08 3.35
CA CYS A 64 -1.72 6.12 4.24
C CYS A 64 -1.99 7.00 5.48
N GLN A 65 -2.62 8.16 5.29
CA GLN A 65 -3.04 9.03 6.38
C GLN A 65 -4.03 8.32 7.31
N THR A 66 -5.02 7.63 6.75
CA THR A 66 -6.01 6.88 7.52
C THR A 66 -5.32 5.78 8.35
N ALA A 67 -4.44 4.99 7.74
CA ALA A 67 -3.69 3.94 8.43
C ALA A 67 -2.84 4.52 9.58
N ARG A 68 -2.14 5.64 9.33
CA ARG A 68 -1.37 6.36 10.35
C ARG A 68 -2.25 6.82 11.51
N THR A 69 -3.41 7.38 11.23
CA THR A 69 -4.36 7.84 12.26
C THR A 69 -4.87 6.68 13.11
N ILE A 70 -5.21 5.55 12.48
CA ILE A 70 -5.66 4.34 13.20
C ILE A 70 -4.56 3.86 14.15
N VAL A 71 -3.31 3.73 13.68
CA VAL A 71 -2.22 3.26 14.55
C VAL A 71 -1.91 4.28 15.64
N TRP A 72 -1.83 5.56 15.32
CA TRP A 72 -1.53 6.62 16.30
C TRP A 72 -2.59 6.71 17.41
N SER A 73 -3.88 6.56 17.06
CA SER A 73 -4.97 6.54 18.03
C SER A 73 -5.00 5.30 18.91
N SER A 74 -4.37 4.20 18.49
CA SER A 74 -4.23 3.00 19.31
C SER A 74 -3.11 3.09 20.35
N VAL A 75 -2.23 4.10 20.27
CA VAL A 75 -1.14 4.31 21.21
C VAL A 75 -1.67 5.02 22.47
N PRO A 76 -1.37 4.54 23.69
CA PRO A 76 -1.83 5.16 24.94
C PRO A 76 -1.45 6.65 25.03
N GLU A 77 -2.40 7.46 25.51
CA GLU A 77 -2.25 8.92 25.59
C GLU A 77 -1.47 9.40 26.82
N ASP A 78 -1.36 8.55 27.84
CA ASP A 78 -0.62 8.80 29.10
C ASP A 78 0.90 8.71 28.94
N LEU A 79 1.37 8.21 27.79
CA LEU A 79 2.78 8.17 27.44
C LEU A 79 3.33 9.56 27.08
N SER A 80 4.61 9.77 27.37
CA SER A 80 5.32 10.96 26.89
C SER A 80 5.31 11.01 25.34
N PRO A 81 5.42 12.19 24.71
CA PRO A 81 5.46 12.29 23.26
C PRO A 81 6.54 11.41 22.60
N ALA A 82 7.70 11.30 23.26
CA ALA A 82 8.79 10.44 22.80
C ALA A 82 8.43 8.94 22.85
N GLU A 83 7.87 8.47 23.97
CA GLU A 83 7.43 7.07 24.08
C GLU A 83 6.27 6.75 23.12
N ARG A 84 5.37 7.71 22.87
CA ARG A 84 4.32 7.53 21.86
C ARG A 84 4.90 7.32 20.46
N ARG A 85 5.94 8.06 20.09
CA ARG A 85 6.66 7.86 18.81
C ARG A 85 7.38 6.52 18.76
N VAL A 86 7.99 6.07 19.86
CA VAL A 86 8.61 4.74 19.95
C VAL A 86 7.58 3.64 19.73
N GLN A 87 6.44 3.68 20.42
CA GLN A 87 5.37 2.69 20.26
C GLN A 87 4.82 2.68 18.83
N PHE A 88 4.61 3.86 18.25
CA PHE A 88 4.19 4.00 16.86
C PHE A 88 5.21 3.37 15.90
N PHE A 89 6.50 3.67 16.08
CA PHE A 89 7.59 3.09 15.27
C PHE A 89 7.63 1.56 15.37
N LEU A 90 7.61 1.01 16.59
CA LEU A 90 7.65 -0.44 16.81
C LEU A 90 6.44 -1.15 16.21
N ARG A 91 5.26 -0.50 16.17
CA ARG A 91 4.05 -1.08 15.58
C ARG A 91 4.16 -1.28 14.07
N TYR A 92 4.85 -0.37 13.36
CA TYR A 92 5.07 -0.46 11.92
C TYR A 92 6.30 -1.32 11.58
N TYR A 93 7.41 -1.12 12.28
CA TYR A 93 8.72 -1.61 11.85
C TYR A 93 9.40 -2.56 12.84
N GLY A 94 8.83 -2.77 14.03
CA GLY A 94 9.51 -3.48 15.12
C GLY A 94 9.89 -4.92 14.78
N ASN A 95 9.19 -5.57 13.86
CA ASN A 95 9.45 -6.95 13.41
C ASN A 95 10.17 -7.03 12.06
N GLU A 96 10.37 -5.91 11.37
CA GLU A 96 10.97 -5.88 10.02
C GLU A 96 12.45 -5.46 10.06
N LEU A 97 12.87 -4.80 11.14
CA LEU A 97 14.21 -4.27 11.30
C LEU A 97 15.13 -5.22 12.08
N ASP A 98 16.41 -5.15 11.73
CA ASP A 98 17.48 -5.75 12.52
C ASP A 98 17.41 -5.24 13.99
N PRO A 99 17.59 -6.11 14.99
CA PRO A 99 17.47 -5.72 16.39
C PRO A 99 18.38 -4.58 16.82
N ASP A 100 19.64 -4.56 16.35
CA ASP A 100 20.62 -3.56 16.77
C ASP A 100 20.25 -2.20 16.19
N PHE A 101 19.88 -2.17 14.90
CA PHE A 101 19.41 -0.95 14.25
C PHE A 101 18.09 -0.44 14.84
N ARG A 102 17.18 -1.34 15.20
CA ARG A 102 15.92 -0.98 15.86
C ARG A 102 16.18 -0.30 17.21
N GLU A 103 17.13 -0.80 17.99
CA GLU A 103 17.51 -0.21 19.28
C GLU A 103 18.13 1.18 19.12
N GLU A 104 18.96 1.38 18.10
CA GLU A 104 19.51 2.69 17.74
C GLU A 104 18.39 3.71 17.46
N VAL A 105 17.43 3.36 16.62
CA VAL A 105 16.29 4.23 16.28
C VAL A 105 15.44 4.53 17.52
N VAL A 106 15.22 3.55 18.39
CA VAL A 106 14.46 3.75 19.64
C VAL A 106 15.20 4.72 20.58
N ALA A 107 16.52 4.58 20.71
CA ALA A 107 17.33 5.48 21.52
C ALA A 107 17.27 6.92 20.99
N GLU A 108 17.33 7.09 19.67
CA GLU A 108 17.23 8.39 19.02
C GLU A 108 15.83 9.02 19.19
N LEU A 109 14.75 8.25 19.00
CA LEU A 109 13.39 8.77 19.18
C LEU A 109 13.12 9.26 20.62
N ARG A 110 13.82 8.67 21.60
CA ARG A 110 13.79 9.06 23.01
C ARG A 110 14.64 10.29 23.33
N SER A 111 15.72 10.52 22.58
CA SER A 111 16.61 11.69 22.77
C SER A 111 15.97 12.99 22.27
N GLN A 112 15.06 12.89 21.30
CA GLN A 112 14.32 14.04 20.77
C GLN A 112 13.21 14.47 21.74
N GLU A 113 13.51 15.37 22.69
CA GLU A 113 12.46 16.02 23.48
C GLU A 113 11.59 16.95 22.61
N GLY A 114 10.31 17.08 22.99
CA GLY A 114 9.29 17.74 22.16
C GLY A 114 9.52 19.24 21.97
N ASP A 115 9.73 19.63 20.71
CA ASP A 115 9.51 20.99 20.18
C ASP A 115 8.00 21.27 20.04
#